data_AF-A0A6B3HYW3-F1
#
_entry.id   AF-A0A6B3HYW3-F1
#
_cell.length_a   1.000
_cell.length_b   1.000
_cell.length_c   1.000
_cell.angle_alpha   90.00
_cell.angle_beta   90.00
_cell.angle_gamma   90.00
#
_symmetry.space_group_name_H-M   'P 1'
#
loop_
_entity.id
_entity.type
_entity.pdbx_description
1 polymer ?
#
loop_
_entity_poly.entity_id
_entity_poly.type
_entity_poly.pdbx_seq_one_letter_code
_entity_poly.pdbx_strand_id
1 'polypeptide(L)'
;ILGTWFAQGGGRRDKVVLATKMYGNMAAEGDAWPNHDKLSAVNIRRAVDASLKRLQTDHIDLYQFHHVDRDTPFEEIWQAIDVLVQ
;
A
#
# COMPACT_ATOMS: atom_id res chain seq x y z
N ILE A 1 -11.57 0.76 -10.20
CA ILE A 1 -12.93 1.12 -9.72
C ILE A 1 -12.86 2.39 -8.86
N LEU A 2 -12.38 2.34 -7.61
CA LEU A 2 -12.35 3.54 -6.75
C LEU A 2 -11.52 4.69 -7.32
N GLY A 3 -10.32 4.41 -7.87
CA GLY A 3 -9.52 5.47 -8.50
C GLY A 3 -10.22 6.11 -9.70
N THR A 4 -10.85 5.31 -10.54
CA THR A 4 -11.67 5.81 -11.67
C THR A 4 -12.85 6.65 -11.17
N TRP A 5 -13.46 6.29 -10.03
CA TRP A 5 -14.53 7.07 -9.40
C TRP A 5 -14.02 8.40 -8.82
N PHE A 6 -12.85 8.43 -8.19
CA PHE A 6 -12.20 9.68 -7.78
C PHE A 6 -11.89 10.58 -9.00
N ALA A 7 -11.38 9.99 -10.09
CA ALA A 7 -11.02 10.70 -11.32
C ALA A 7 -12.20 11.37 -12.04
N GLN A 8 -13.45 10.99 -11.73
CA GLN A 8 -14.64 11.69 -12.23
C GLN A 8 -14.82 13.10 -11.62
N GLY A 9 -13.96 13.54 -10.69
CA GLY A 9 -13.93 14.91 -10.17
C GLY A 9 -14.94 15.17 -9.04
N GLY A 10 -15.32 16.43 -8.84
CA GLY A 10 -16.31 16.87 -7.83
C GLY A 10 -15.78 16.93 -6.39
N GLY A 11 -14.46 16.96 -6.21
CA GLY A 11 -13.81 16.95 -4.89
C GLY A 11 -14.11 15.67 -4.10
N ARG A 12 -14.38 14.56 -4.79
CA ARG A 12 -14.73 13.28 -4.15
C ARG A 12 -13.61 12.76 -3.26
N ARG A 13 -12.35 12.91 -3.69
CA ARG A 13 -11.19 12.45 -2.92
C ARG A 13 -11.10 13.13 -1.56
N ASP A 14 -11.32 14.44 -1.50
CA ASP A 14 -11.22 15.25 -0.28
C ASP A 14 -12.37 15.01 0.71
N LYS A 15 -13.43 14.33 0.28
CA LYS A 15 -14.62 14.02 1.09
C LYS A 15 -14.61 12.59 1.64
N VAL A 16 -13.52 11.84 1.44
CA VAL A 16 -13.43 10.42 1.75
C VAL A 16 -12.17 10.14 2.57
N VAL A 17 -12.33 9.38 3.65
CA VAL A 17 -11.21 8.73 4.35
C VAL A 17 -10.90 7.42 3.63
N LEU A 18 -9.74 7.34 2.98
CA LEU A 18 -9.31 6.20 2.20
C LEU A 18 -8.38 5.30 3.03
N ALA A 19 -8.90 4.12 3.38
CA ALA A 19 -8.10 3.06 3.98
C ALA A 19 -7.69 2.02 2.94
N THR A 20 -6.44 1.57 2.98
CA THR A 20 -5.98 0.40 2.21
C THR A 20 -5.01 -0.44 3.01
N LYS A 21 -4.72 -1.63 2.50
CA LYS A 21 -3.90 -2.62 3.18
C LYS A 21 -3.01 -3.39 2.22
N MET A 22 -1.90 -3.89 2.76
CA MET A 22 -0.94 -4.71 2.04
C MET A 22 -0.59 -5.95 2.85
N TYR A 23 -0.26 -7.06 2.19
CA TYR A 23 0.43 -8.22 2.78
C TYR A 23 0.65 -9.32 1.72
N GLY A 24 -0.43 -9.77 1.09
CA GLY A 24 -0.41 -10.94 0.21
C GLY A 24 0.29 -10.69 -1.11
N ASN A 25 0.78 -11.78 -1.71
CA ASN A 25 1.34 -11.77 -3.05
C ASN A 25 0.24 -11.48 -4.08
N MET A 26 0.51 -10.53 -4.97
CA MET A 26 -0.38 -10.13 -6.07
C MET A 26 0.20 -10.48 -7.44
N ALA A 27 1.36 -11.15 -7.50
CA ALA A 27 1.97 -11.64 -8.73
C ALA A 27 1.16 -12.82 -9.30
N ALA A 28 1.30 -13.05 -10.61
CA ALA A 28 0.72 -14.23 -11.23
C ALA A 28 1.36 -15.50 -10.66
N GLU A 29 0.65 -16.62 -10.82
CA GLU A 29 1.15 -17.92 -10.40
C GLU A 29 2.47 -18.24 -11.12
N GLY A 30 3.50 -18.60 -10.36
CA GLY A 30 4.86 -18.81 -10.89
C GLY A 30 5.78 -17.58 -10.87
N ASP A 31 5.24 -16.37 -10.68
CA ASP A 31 6.01 -15.11 -10.65
C ASP A 31 6.33 -14.63 -9.22
N ALA A 32 6.09 -15.49 -8.22
CA ALA A 32 6.42 -15.20 -6.84
C ALA A 32 7.95 -15.09 -6.67
N TRP A 33 8.41 -13.94 -6.17
CA TRP A 33 9.82 -13.66 -5.93
C TRP A 33 9.99 -13.03 -4.54
N PRO A 34 11.18 -13.13 -3.91
CA PRO A 34 11.44 -12.41 -2.66
C PRO A 34 11.04 -10.94 -2.72
N ASN A 35 10.42 -10.44 -1.64
CA ASN A 35 9.91 -9.07 -1.49
C ASN A 35 8.71 -8.70 -2.39
N HIS A 36 7.96 -9.68 -2.91
CA HIS A 36 6.66 -9.43 -3.57
C HIS A 36 5.45 -9.54 -2.62
N ASP A 37 5.68 -9.99 -1.40
CA ASP A 37 4.69 -10.12 -0.33
C ASP A 37 5.32 -9.82 1.04
N LYS A 38 4.49 -9.92 2.08
CA LYS A 38 4.84 -9.65 3.49
C LYS A 38 5.44 -8.25 3.71
N LEU A 39 6.11 -8.01 4.84
CA LEU A 39 6.35 -6.64 5.36
C LEU A 39 7.78 -6.12 5.18
N SER A 40 8.56 -6.64 4.23
CA SER A 40 9.87 -6.03 3.96
C SER A 40 9.73 -4.57 3.51
N ALA A 41 10.71 -3.73 3.85
CA ALA A 41 10.69 -2.30 3.54
C ALA A 41 10.56 -2.02 2.03
N VAL A 42 11.15 -2.90 1.20
CA VAL A 42 11.03 -2.84 -0.26
C VAL A 42 9.60 -3.09 -0.70
N ASN A 43 8.94 -4.11 -0.16
CA ASN A 43 7.56 -4.43 -0.54
C ASN A 43 6.58 -3.36 -0.06
N ILE A 44 6.74 -2.86 1.18
CA ILE A 44 5.91 -1.78 1.74
C ILE A 44 5.88 -0.57 0.80
N ARG A 45 7.04 -0.06 0.38
CA ARG A 45 7.13 1.10 -0.52
C ARG A 45 6.48 0.82 -1.87
N ARG A 46 6.81 -0.32 -2.48
CA ARG A 46 6.24 -0.73 -3.78
C ARG A 46 4.72 -0.90 -3.72
N ALA A 47 4.20 -1.46 -2.62
CA ALA A 47 2.78 -1.69 -2.43
C ALA A 47 2.00 -0.38 -2.23
N VAL A 48 2.60 0.61 -1.56
CA VAL A 48 2.03 1.97 -1.47
C VAL A 48 1.99 2.62 -2.84
N ASP A 49 3.09 2.67 -3.58
CA ASP A 49 3.14 3.27 -4.92
C ASP A 49 2.12 2.64 -5.86
N ALA A 50 2.03 1.30 -5.85
CA ALA A 50 1.05 0.57 -6.65
C ALA A 50 -0.39 0.89 -6.21
N SER A 51 -0.63 1.10 -4.91
CA SER A 51 -1.95 1.47 -4.40
C SER A 51 -2.34 2.88 -4.83
N LEU A 52 -1.47 3.87 -4.61
CA LEU A 52 -1.67 5.25 -5.05
C LEU A 52 -1.95 5.33 -6.56
N LYS A 53 -1.16 4.62 -7.37
CA LYS A 53 -1.37 4.55 -8.82
C LYS A 53 -2.74 3.97 -9.20
N ARG A 54 -3.15 2.83 -8.62
CA ARG A 54 -4.46 2.21 -8.89
C ARG A 54 -5.63 3.05 -8.39
N LEU A 55 -5.43 3.75 -7.27
CA LEU A 55 -6.41 4.61 -6.63
C LEU A 55 -6.41 6.02 -7.21
N GLN A 56 -5.49 6.34 -8.13
CA GLN A 56 -5.40 7.64 -8.80
C GLN A 56 -5.45 8.82 -7.81
N THR A 57 -4.68 8.71 -6.73
CA THR A 57 -4.56 9.71 -5.67
C THR A 57 -3.10 9.72 -5.19
N ASP A 58 -2.73 10.80 -4.52
CA ASP A 58 -1.41 11.08 -3.96
C ASP A 58 -1.30 10.72 -2.48
N HIS A 59 -2.40 10.44 -1.78
CA HIS A 59 -2.38 10.11 -0.35
C HIS A 59 -3.35 8.99 0.03
N ILE A 60 -3.00 8.32 1.12
CA ILE A 60 -3.81 7.29 1.81
C ILE A 60 -3.99 7.78 3.25
N ASP A 61 -5.22 7.79 3.74
CA ASP A 61 -5.53 8.29 5.09
C ASP A 61 -5.22 7.26 6.18
N LEU A 62 -5.38 5.97 5.85
CA LEU A 62 -5.06 4.86 6.74
C LEU A 62 -4.41 3.71 5.97
N TYR A 63 -3.14 3.46 6.24
CA TYR A 63 -2.40 2.32 5.69
C TYR A 63 -2.24 1.23 6.75
N GLN A 64 -2.66 0.01 6.42
CA GLN A 64 -2.66 -1.11 7.37
C GLN A 64 -1.91 -2.31 6.81
N PHE A 65 -1.38 -3.13 7.70
CA PHE A 65 -0.90 -4.47 7.36
C PHE A 65 -2.05 -5.47 7.49
N HIS A 66 -2.26 -6.30 6.46
CA HIS A 66 -3.36 -7.27 6.47
C HIS A 66 -3.10 -8.40 7.48
N HIS A 67 -1.84 -8.67 7.82
CA HIS A 67 -1.41 -9.69 8.77
C HIS A 67 -0.12 -9.25 9.49
N VAL A 68 0.17 -9.95 10.59
CA VAL A 68 1.46 -9.89 11.28
C VAL A 68 2.48 -10.71 10.51
N ASP A 69 3.58 -10.09 10.13
CA ASP A 69 4.77 -10.76 9.63
C ASP A 69 5.76 -10.95 10.79
N ARG A 70 6.12 -12.19 11.07
CA ARG A 70 7.07 -12.53 12.15
C ARG A 70 8.51 -12.65 11.66
N ASP A 71 8.70 -12.69 10.35
CA ASP A 71 10.02 -12.87 9.74
C ASP A 71 10.71 -11.52 9.49
N THR A 72 9.93 -10.44 9.36
CA THR A 72 10.48 -9.09 9.17
C THR A 72 10.65 -8.36 10.52
N PRO A 73 11.86 -7.85 10.83
CA PRO A 73 12.10 -7.06 12.04
C PRO A 73 11.20 -5.81 12.12
N PHE A 74 10.74 -5.48 13.32
CA PHE A 74 9.87 -4.33 13.52
C PHE A 74 10.55 -3.01 13.11
N GLU A 75 11.85 -2.88 13.32
CA GLU A 75 12.64 -1.69 12.97
C GLU A 75 12.62 -1.43 11.46
N GLU A 76 12.67 -2.49 10.63
CA GLU A 76 12.57 -2.38 9.18
C GLU A 76 11.18 -1.91 8.76
N ILE A 77 10.13 -2.52 9.35
CA ILE A 77 8.73 -2.15 9.10
C ILE A 77 8.50 -0.69 9.48
N TRP A 78 8.95 -0.29 10.67
CA TRP A 78 8.78 1.05 11.21
C TRP A 78 9.50 2.09 10.34
N GLN A 79 10.77 1.86 10.00
CA GLN A 79 11.52 2.76 9.11
C GLN A 79 10.83 2.90 7.74
N ALA A 80 10.26 1.82 7.20
CA ALA A 80 9.56 1.87 5.94
C ALA A 80 8.28 2.73 6.01
N ILE A 81 7.54 2.67 7.11
CA ILE A 81 6.34 3.49 7.32
C ILE A 81 6.70 4.96 7.60
N ASP A 82 7.73 5.20 8.40
CA ASP A 82 8.17 6.55 8.79
C ASP A 82 8.51 7.41 7.56
N VAL A 83 9.14 6.83 6.54
CA VAL A 83 9.44 7.56 5.29
C VAL A 83 8.21 7.82 4.41
N LEU A 84 7.11 7.10 4.62
CA LEU A 84 5.88 7.26 3.83
C LEU A 84 4.95 8.33 4.39
N VAL A 85 5.07 8.65 5.68
CA VAL A 85 4.35 9.75 6.31
C VAL A 85 5.16 11.02 6.04
N GLN A 86 4.64 11.91 5.19
CA GLN A 86 5.26 13.19 4.81
C GLN A 86 4.29 14.34 5.02
#